data_AF-B2AB40-F1
#
_entry.id   AF-B2AB40-F1
#
_cell.length_a   1.000
_cell.length_b   1.000
_cell.length_c   1.000
_cell.angle_alpha   90.00
_cell.angle_beta   90.00
_cell.angle_gamma   90.00
#
_symmetry.space_group_name_H-M   'P 1'
#
loop_
_entity.id
_entity.type
_entity.pdbx_description
1 polymer ?
#
loop_
_entity_poly.entity_id
_entity_poly.type
_entity_poly.pdbx_seq_one_letter_code
_entity_poly.pdbx_strand_id
1 'polypeptide(L)'
;MGLLTTTLTILAAAASVVNADAAAAPAAPAAIPRITSLTFSGPGCVRDPKHTGGLSDPTFSFSNFASSLPGTTKTLNCQAHLQAAGASPGWQVAVKTNIVKGNVYLTPGTSLDYFTTVFFSQDAAKTGTVRGHIAATDRTIDQAVTLVSNTGANKVWSPCTGADGSIGILNVNFRSALNGDGKAYFEALTENWDLEWRKC
;
A
#
# COMPACT_ATOMS: atom_id res chain seq x y z
N MET A 1 70.37 50.27 -8.79
CA MET A 1 70.14 48.97 -9.45
C MET A 1 68.99 48.28 -8.75
N GLY A 2 67.75 48.49 -9.19
CA GLY A 2 66.56 47.85 -8.63
C GLY A 2 65.93 46.95 -9.68
N LEU A 3 65.92 45.63 -9.44
CA LEU A 3 65.29 44.65 -10.32
C LEU A 3 63.78 44.58 -10.04
N LEU A 4 62.97 44.84 -11.08
CA LEU A 4 61.58 44.44 -11.14
C LEU A 4 61.50 42.91 -11.26
N THR A 5 60.63 42.27 -10.47
CA THR A 5 60.29 40.84 -10.63
C THR A 5 58.79 40.72 -10.83
N THR A 6 58.40 40.25 -12.01
CA THR A 6 57.03 40.14 -12.50
C THR A 6 56.41 38.83 -11.99
N THR A 7 55.36 38.91 -11.16
CA THR A 7 54.59 37.75 -10.71
C THR A 7 53.60 37.29 -11.79
N LEU A 8 53.73 36.04 -12.20
CA LEU A 8 52.88 35.33 -13.16
C LEU A 8 51.70 34.67 -12.42
N THR A 9 50.47 35.10 -12.69
CA THR A 9 49.24 34.47 -12.19
C THR A 9 48.87 33.25 -13.04
N ILE A 10 48.84 32.07 -12.40
CA ILE A 10 48.36 30.81 -13.00
C ILE A 10 46.85 30.69 -12.74
N LEU A 11 46.06 30.58 -13.82
CA LEU A 11 44.62 30.36 -13.78
C LEU A 11 44.34 28.85 -13.69
N ALA A 12 43.87 28.36 -12.53
CA ALA A 12 43.44 26.97 -12.36
C ALA A 12 41.97 26.81 -12.80
N ALA A 13 41.73 25.98 -13.81
CA ALA A 13 40.39 25.59 -14.22
C ALA A 13 39.83 24.54 -13.24
N ALA A 14 38.80 24.90 -12.49
CA ALA A 14 38.07 23.97 -11.63
C ALA A 14 37.12 23.12 -12.49
N ALA A 15 37.45 21.85 -12.70
CA ALA A 15 36.52 20.88 -13.26
C ALA A 15 35.49 20.50 -12.19
N SER A 16 34.23 20.88 -12.39
CA SER A 16 33.11 20.47 -11.56
C SER A 16 32.83 18.99 -11.79
N VAL A 17 33.22 18.13 -10.85
CA VAL A 17 32.81 16.73 -10.81
C VAL A 17 31.32 16.72 -10.46
N VAL A 18 30.48 16.44 -11.44
CA VAL A 18 29.06 16.20 -11.22
C VAL A 18 28.95 14.79 -10.65
N ASN A 19 28.87 14.66 -9.33
CA ASN A 19 28.45 13.42 -8.69
C ASN A 19 26.99 13.21 -9.05
N ALA A 20 26.74 12.38 -10.07
CA ALA A 20 25.43 11.79 -10.28
C ALA A 20 25.18 10.85 -9.10
N ASP A 21 24.37 11.30 -8.13
CA ASP A 21 23.73 10.40 -7.17
C ASP A 21 22.88 9.42 -7.97
N ALA A 22 23.44 8.25 -8.23
CA ALA A 22 22.68 7.09 -8.65
C ALA A 22 21.70 6.80 -7.50
N ALA A 23 20.42 7.17 -7.70
CA ALA A 23 19.35 6.84 -6.79
C ALA A 23 19.40 5.32 -6.54
N ALA A 24 19.88 4.92 -5.36
CA ALA A 24 19.95 3.54 -4.96
C ALA A 24 18.52 2.97 -5.04
N ALA A 25 18.35 1.88 -5.81
CA ALA A 25 17.10 1.14 -5.80
C ALA A 25 16.71 0.84 -4.34
N PRO A 26 15.41 0.88 -3.97
CA PRO A 26 14.99 0.60 -2.60
C PRO A 26 15.52 -0.78 -2.23
N ALA A 27 16.47 -0.80 -1.31
CA ALA A 27 17.14 -2.02 -0.94
C ALA A 27 16.10 -2.92 -0.24
N ALA A 28 15.92 -4.14 -0.74
CA ALA A 28 15.14 -5.17 -0.06
C ALA A 28 16.08 -5.98 0.86
N PRO A 29 15.56 -6.68 1.89
CA PRO A 29 16.39 -7.60 2.66
C PRO A 29 17.00 -8.67 1.76
N ALA A 30 18.23 -9.08 2.08
CA ALA A 30 18.95 -10.12 1.34
C ALA A 30 18.15 -11.44 1.29
N ALA A 31 17.35 -11.70 2.32
CA ALA A 31 16.31 -12.71 2.33
C ALA A 31 14.94 -12.04 2.49
N ILE A 32 14.06 -12.18 1.48
CA ILE A 32 12.65 -11.81 1.61
C ILE A 32 11.99 -12.82 2.57
N PRO A 33 11.29 -12.36 3.62
CA PRO A 33 10.62 -13.27 4.53
C PRO A 33 9.51 -14.06 3.83
N ARG A 34 9.24 -15.27 4.34
CA ARG A 34 8.12 -16.11 3.90
C ARG A 34 6.88 -15.84 4.73
N ILE A 35 5.71 -15.84 4.10
CA ILE A 35 4.43 -15.80 4.81
C ILE A 35 4.29 -17.08 5.63
N THR A 36 4.13 -16.95 6.94
CA THR A 36 3.98 -18.08 7.87
C THR A 36 2.53 -18.30 8.30
N SER A 37 1.73 -17.25 8.30
CA SER A 37 0.29 -17.31 8.59
C SER A 37 -0.43 -16.19 7.84
N LEU A 38 -1.64 -16.50 7.38
CA LEU A 38 -2.54 -15.55 6.78
C LEU A 38 -3.96 -15.95 7.14
N THR A 39 -4.65 -15.07 7.85
CA THR A 39 -6.06 -15.26 8.23
C THR A 39 -6.85 -14.01 7.87
N PHE A 40 -8.18 -14.16 7.78
CA PHE A 40 -9.06 -13.06 7.41
C PHE A 40 -10.17 -12.85 8.44
N SER A 41 -10.67 -11.61 8.53
CA SER A 41 -11.81 -11.29 9.37
C SER A 41 -12.65 -10.17 8.77
N GLY A 42 -13.93 -10.12 9.18
CA GLY A 42 -14.88 -9.10 8.73
C GLY A 42 -15.96 -9.66 7.80
N PRO A 43 -17.10 -8.96 7.69
CA PRO A 43 -18.29 -9.44 6.97
C PRO A 43 -18.09 -9.55 5.45
N GLY A 44 -17.06 -8.90 4.88
CA GLY A 44 -16.72 -9.00 3.46
C GLY A 44 -15.89 -10.24 3.10
N CYS A 45 -15.37 -10.98 4.09
CA CYS A 45 -14.59 -12.20 3.87
C CYS A 45 -15.50 -13.45 3.93
N VAL A 46 -16.60 -13.50 3.17
CA VAL A 46 -17.65 -14.55 3.28
C VAL A 46 -17.08 -15.98 3.12
N ARG A 47 -16.11 -16.14 2.22
CA ARG A 47 -15.18 -17.27 2.19
C ARG A 47 -13.81 -16.65 2.10
N ASP A 48 -12.94 -17.01 3.03
CA ASP A 48 -11.57 -16.48 3.12
C ASP A 48 -10.97 -16.29 1.72
N PRO A 49 -10.49 -15.08 1.39
CA PRO A 49 -9.87 -14.82 0.11
C PRO A 49 -8.78 -15.84 -0.21
N LYS A 50 -8.74 -16.27 -1.48
CA LYS A 50 -7.65 -17.15 -1.95
C LYS A 50 -6.39 -16.33 -2.09
N HIS A 51 -5.31 -16.77 -1.45
CA HIS A 51 -4.00 -16.13 -1.55
C HIS A 51 -3.12 -16.79 -2.62
N THR A 52 -2.44 -15.96 -3.40
CA THR A 52 -1.40 -16.35 -4.34
C THR A 52 -0.21 -15.38 -4.23
N GLY A 53 0.98 -15.85 -4.59
CA GLY A 53 2.20 -15.06 -4.52
C GLY A 53 2.91 -15.18 -3.16
N GLY A 54 3.84 -14.27 -2.92
CA GLY A 54 4.61 -14.13 -1.67
C GLY A 54 4.71 -12.68 -1.27
N LEU A 55 5.58 -12.31 -0.33
CA LEU A 55 5.68 -10.91 0.12
C LEU A 55 6.18 -9.91 -0.94
N SER A 56 6.70 -10.38 -2.06
CA SER A 56 7.00 -9.51 -3.20
C SER A 56 5.76 -9.12 -4.01
N ASP A 57 4.68 -9.91 -3.93
CA ASP A 57 3.45 -9.73 -4.71
C ASP A 57 2.27 -10.49 -4.07
N PRO A 58 1.86 -10.14 -2.83
CA PRO A 58 0.74 -10.80 -2.17
C PRO A 58 -0.56 -10.42 -2.87
N THR A 59 -1.28 -11.43 -3.35
CA THR A 59 -2.55 -11.24 -4.07
C THR A 59 -3.66 -12.07 -3.44
N PHE A 60 -4.81 -11.45 -3.21
CA PHE A 60 -6.00 -12.05 -2.62
C PHE A 60 -7.14 -12.00 -3.62
N SER A 61 -7.82 -13.13 -3.84
CA SER A 61 -9.03 -13.21 -4.67
C SER A 61 -10.25 -13.40 -3.77
N PHE A 62 -11.18 -12.45 -3.82
CA PHE A 62 -12.40 -12.51 -3.02
C PHE A 62 -13.40 -13.50 -3.59
N SER A 63 -14.23 -14.04 -2.69
CA SER A 63 -15.38 -14.85 -3.07
C SER A 63 -16.64 -14.14 -2.58
N ASN A 64 -17.09 -13.14 -3.34
CA ASN A 64 -18.28 -12.31 -3.06
C ASN A 64 -18.09 -11.20 -1.99
N PHE A 65 -17.03 -10.40 -2.13
CA PHE A 65 -16.96 -9.11 -1.43
C PHE A 65 -17.83 -8.12 -2.20
N ALA A 66 -19.08 -7.89 -1.77
CA ALA A 66 -20.01 -7.06 -2.52
C ALA A 66 -20.91 -6.18 -1.64
N SER A 67 -20.75 -4.86 -1.77
CA SER A 67 -21.61 -3.86 -1.12
C SER A 67 -22.72 -3.41 -2.05
N SER A 68 -23.91 -3.14 -1.50
CA SER A 68 -25.09 -2.75 -2.28
C SER A 68 -25.95 -1.66 -1.63
N LEU A 69 -26.62 -0.87 -2.48
CA LEU A 69 -27.57 0.18 -2.14
C LEU A 69 -28.74 0.14 -3.16
N PRO A 70 -30.01 0.22 -2.71
CA PRO A 70 -30.44 0.05 -1.33
C PRO A 70 -30.17 -1.39 -0.85
N GLY A 71 -30.02 -1.57 0.46
CA GLY A 71 -29.66 -2.86 1.04
C GLY A 71 -29.11 -2.70 2.46
N THR A 72 -28.82 -3.83 3.11
CA THR A 72 -28.20 -3.87 4.44
C THR A 72 -26.67 -3.90 4.37
N THR A 73 -26.09 -4.23 3.21
CA THR A 73 -24.64 -4.34 2.99
C THR A 73 -24.05 -3.07 2.36
N LYS A 74 -24.48 -1.89 2.83
CA LYS A 74 -23.97 -0.61 2.31
C LYS A 74 -22.50 -0.38 2.66
N THR A 75 -22.04 -0.99 3.75
CA THR A 75 -20.64 -0.94 4.18
C THR A 75 -20.18 -2.36 4.47
N LEU A 76 -19.02 -2.74 3.91
CA LEU A 76 -18.39 -4.03 4.12
C LEU A 76 -16.89 -3.85 4.23
N ASN A 77 -16.25 -4.70 5.02
CA ASN A 77 -14.81 -4.75 5.12
C ASN A 77 -14.31 -6.19 5.16
N CYS A 78 -13.08 -6.37 4.70
CA CYS A 78 -12.33 -7.60 4.84
C CYS A 78 -10.92 -7.22 5.28
N GLN A 79 -10.49 -7.82 6.38
CA GLN A 79 -9.19 -7.57 6.99
C GLN A 79 -8.33 -8.81 6.86
N ALA A 80 -7.15 -8.65 6.25
CA ALA A 80 -6.12 -9.66 6.22
C ALA A 80 -5.17 -9.46 7.40
N HIS A 81 -4.82 -10.57 8.05
CA HIS A 81 -3.85 -10.64 9.14
C HIS A 81 -2.68 -11.50 8.67
N LEU A 82 -1.60 -10.86 8.23
CA LEU A 82 -0.44 -11.52 7.65
C LEU A 82 0.70 -11.58 8.67
N GLN A 83 1.30 -12.75 8.81
CA GLN A 83 2.56 -12.96 9.52
C GLN A 83 3.62 -13.47 8.55
N ALA A 84 4.84 -12.98 8.71
CA ALA A 84 5.97 -13.48 7.94
C ALA A 84 7.28 -13.44 8.73
N ALA A 85 8.17 -14.36 8.40
CA ALA A 85 9.45 -14.53 9.08
C ALA A 85 10.58 -14.92 8.10
N GLY A 86 11.82 -14.72 8.55
CA GLY A 86 13.03 -15.04 7.76
C GLY A 86 13.66 -13.84 7.04
N ALA A 87 13.26 -12.61 7.38
CA ALA A 87 14.00 -11.42 6.95
C ALA A 87 15.38 -11.39 7.62
N SER A 88 16.38 -10.84 6.93
CA SER A 88 17.63 -10.49 7.61
C SER A 88 17.38 -9.46 8.72
N PRO A 89 18.21 -9.38 9.77
CA PRO A 89 18.09 -8.34 10.79
C PRO A 89 18.26 -6.91 10.21
N GLY A 90 17.63 -5.93 10.85
CA GLY A 90 17.76 -4.51 10.50
C GLY A 90 16.91 -4.08 9.30
N TRP A 91 15.70 -4.62 9.16
CA TRP A 91 14.77 -4.27 8.09
C TRP A 91 13.37 -3.98 8.62
N GLN A 92 12.67 -3.08 7.92
CA GLN A 92 11.24 -2.85 8.08
C GLN A 92 10.54 -2.97 6.74
N VAL A 93 9.26 -3.34 6.79
CA VAL A 93 8.36 -3.35 5.65
C VAL A 93 7.12 -2.49 5.92
N ALA A 94 6.59 -1.86 4.89
CA ALA A 94 5.32 -1.17 4.91
C ALA A 94 4.51 -1.50 3.65
N VAL A 95 3.18 -1.44 3.75
CA VAL A 95 2.32 -1.40 2.56
C VAL A 95 2.50 -0.04 1.91
N LYS A 96 2.95 -0.01 0.65
CA LYS A 96 3.12 1.20 -0.14
C LYS A 96 1.89 1.49 -0.97
N THR A 97 1.36 0.47 -1.62
CA THR A 97 0.15 0.58 -2.43
C THR A 97 -0.76 -0.61 -2.18
N ASN A 98 -2.05 -0.35 -2.02
CA ASN A 98 -3.10 -1.36 -2.11
C ASN A 98 -3.88 -1.16 -3.42
N ILE A 99 -4.01 -2.20 -4.22
CA ILE A 99 -4.66 -2.19 -5.53
C ILE A 99 -5.84 -3.16 -5.47
N VAL A 100 -7.06 -2.64 -5.53
CA VAL A 100 -8.28 -3.43 -5.57
C VAL A 100 -8.91 -3.33 -6.94
N LYS A 101 -9.10 -4.47 -7.61
CA LYS A 101 -9.83 -4.55 -8.88
C LYS A 101 -11.23 -5.07 -8.63
N GLY A 102 -12.19 -4.53 -9.35
CA GLY A 102 -13.60 -4.83 -9.13
C GLY A 102 -14.51 -4.29 -10.22
N ASN A 103 -15.80 -4.36 -9.96
CA ASN A 103 -16.84 -3.74 -10.78
C ASN A 103 -17.63 -2.76 -9.92
N VAL A 104 -18.04 -1.64 -10.52
CA VAL A 104 -18.88 -0.65 -9.86
C VAL A 104 -20.07 -0.29 -10.73
N TYR A 105 -21.23 -0.20 -10.09
CA TYR A 105 -22.45 0.37 -10.65
C TYR A 105 -22.91 1.49 -9.72
N LEU A 106 -23.00 2.73 -10.19
CA LEU A 106 -23.43 3.90 -9.42
C LEU A 106 -24.44 4.71 -10.25
N THR A 107 -25.68 4.86 -9.78
CA THR A 107 -26.62 5.83 -10.39
C THR A 107 -26.29 7.27 -9.97
N PRO A 108 -26.73 8.31 -10.72
CA PRO A 108 -26.57 9.70 -10.31
C PRO A 108 -27.00 9.94 -8.85
N GLY A 109 -26.19 10.70 -8.11
CA GLY A 109 -26.38 10.97 -6.68
C GLY A 109 -25.88 9.88 -5.74
N THR A 110 -25.24 8.82 -6.25
CA THR A 110 -24.59 7.78 -5.42
C THR A 110 -23.08 7.83 -5.53
N SER A 111 -22.41 7.30 -4.52
CA SER A 111 -20.95 7.22 -4.49
C SER A 111 -20.44 5.96 -3.80
N LEU A 112 -19.20 5.61 -4.11
CA LEU A 112 -18.37 4.63 -3.42
C LEU A 112 -17.23 5.36 -2.73
N ASP A 113 -17.19 5.26 -1.40
CA ASP A 113 -15.98 5.47 -0.62
C ASP A 113 -15.28 4.14 -0.39
N TYR A 114 -13.96 4.15 -0.48
CA TYR A 114 -13.16 3.00 -0.11
C TYR A 114 -12.00 3.41 0.79
N PHE A 115 -11.65 2.52 1.71
CA PHE A 115 -10.62 2.76 2.70
C PHE A 115 -9.63 1.61 2.72
N THR A 116 -8.35 1.93 2.78
CA THR A 116 -7.30 0.98 3.15
C THR A 116 -6.73 1.44 4.48
N THR A 117 -6.86 0.61 5.51
CA THR A 117 -6.30 0.85 6.84
C THR A 117 -5.22 -0.17 7.12
N VAL A 118 -4.04 0.29 7.55
CA VAL A 118 -2.85 -0.53 7.78
C VAL A 118 -2.31 -0.28 9.18
N PHE A 119 -2.01 -1.35 9.92
CA PHE A 119 -1.29 -1.28 11.19
C PHE A 119 -0.60 -2.60 11.51
N PHE A 120 0.38 -2.57 12.42
CA PHE A 120 0.99 -3.78 12.97
C PHE A 120 0.43 -4.06 14.36
N SER A 121 0.10 -5.31 14.69
CA SER A 121 -0.51 -5.64 15.99
C SER A 121 0.38 -5.29 17.18
N GLN A 122 1.70 -5.21 16.97
CA GLN A 122 2.69 -4.83 17.96
C GLN A 122 2.56 -3.36 18.41
N ASP A 123 1.97 -2.51 17.58
CA ASP A 123 1.72 -1.10 17.86
C ASP A 123 0.47 -0.63 17.10
N ALA A 124 -0.68 -1.20 17.45
CA ALA A 124 -1.94 -0.92 16.75
C ALA A 124 -2.37 0.56 16.84
N ALA A 125 -1.85 1.31 17.83
CA ALA A 125 -2.06 2.76 17.92
C ALA A 125 -1.43 3.52 16.74
N LYS A 126 -0.35 2.99 16.14
CA LYS A 126 0.20 3.49 14.88
C LYS A 126 -0.56 2.90 13.70
N THR A 127 -1.58 3.62 13.28
CA THR A 127 -2.44 3.25 12.16
C THR A 127 -2.33 4.26 11.01
N GLY A 128 -2.23 3.77 9.79
CA GLY A 128 -2.33 4.55 8.56
C GLY A 128 -3.67 4.26 7.88
N THR A 129 -4.39 5.28 7.43
CA THR A 129 -5.61 5.09 6.64
C THR A 129 -5.59 5.99 5.42
N VAL A 130 -5.93 5.42 4.27
CA VAL A 130 -6.11 6.12 3.00
C VAL A 130 -7.56 5.95 2.58
N ARG A 131 -8.19 7.03 2.11
CA ARG A 131 -9.53 7.03 1.54
C ARG A 131 -9.45 7.37 0.06
N GLY A 132 -10.23 6.69 -0.75
CA GLY A 132 -10.59 7.15 -2.09
C GLY A 132 -12.09 7.24 -2.27
N HIS A 133 -12.50 7.84 -3.39
CA HIS A 133 -13.87 8.23 -3.64
C HIS A 133 -14.19 8.17 -5.14
N ILE A 134 -15.34 7.61 -5.48
CA ILE A 134 -15.92 7.62 -6.83
C ILE A 134 -17.38 8.05 -6.69
N ALA A 135 -17.81 9.07 -7.44
CA ALA A 135 -19.20 9.52 -7.44
C ALA A 135 -19.76 9.56 -8.85
N ALA A 136 -21.02 9.14 -8.98
CA ALA A 136 -21.84 9.37 -10.16
C ALA A 136 -22.64 10.65 -9.94
N THR A 137 -22.27 11.76 -10.58
CA THR A 137 -22.94 13.05 -10.41
C THR A 137 -24.11 13.23 -11.37
N ASP A 138 -23.87 13.01 -12.66
CA ASP A 138 -24.76 13.35 -13.78
C ASP A 138 -25.15 12.13 -14.61
N ARG A 139 -24.29 11.10 -14.62
CA ARG A 139 -24.50 9.86 -15.36
C ARG A 139 -24.26 8.62 -14.50
N THR A 140 -24.88 7.53 -14.89
CA THR A 140 -24.58 6.22 -14.32
C THR A 140 -23.15 5.81 -14.68
N ILE A 141 -22.42 5.30 -13.69
CA ILE A 141 -21.15 4.58 -13.86
C ILE A 141 -21.47 3.10 -13.79
N ASP A 142 -21.09 2.32 -14.79
CA ASP A 142 -21.22 0.86 -14.83
C ASP A 142 -20.03 0.29 -15.57
N GLN A 143 -18.98 -0.06 -14.83
CA GLN A 143 -17.71 -0.49 -15.42
C GLN A 143 -16.80 -1.22 -14.42
N ALA A 144 -15.81 -1.91 -14.96
CA ALA A 144 -14.66 -2.37 -14.20
C ALA A 144 -13.85 -1.19 -13.65
N VAL A 145 -13.30 -1.33 -12.45
CA VAL A 145 -12.50 -0.32 -11.77
C VAL A 145 -11.21 -0.92 -11.22
N THR A 146 -10.18 -0.08 -11.15
CA THR A 146 -8.96 -0.35 -10.38
C THR A 146 -8.81 0.76 -9.35
N LEU A 147 -9.07 0.43 -8.09
CA LEU A 147 -8.95 1.33 -6.96
C LEU A 147 -7.52 1.26 -6.44
N VAL A 148 -6.83 2.39 -6.39
CA VAL A 148 -5.45 2.49 -5.91
C VAL A 148 -5.44 3.31 -4.62
N SER A 149 -4.93 2.72 -3.54
CA SER A 149 -4.67 3.40 -2.27
C SER A 149 -3.17 3.46 -2.04
N ASN A 150 -2.56 4.64 -2.27
CA ASN A 150 -1.15 4.88 -1.96
C ASN A 150 -1.03 5.39 -0.53
N THR A 151 -0.26 4.70 0.30
CA THR A 151 -0.10 5.06 1.72
C THR A 151 0.74 6.31 1.91
N GLY A 152 1.72 6.60 1.05
CA GLY A 152 2.50 7.84 1.08
C GLY A 152 3.02 8.18 2.49
N ALA A 153 2.62 9.36 3.00
CA ALA A 153 2.96 9.80 4.36
C ALA A 153 2.27 9.01 5.48
N ASN A 154 1.19 8.27 5.18
CA ASN A 154 0.47 7.39 6.10
C ASN A 154 1.07 5.97 6.17
N LYS A 155 2.27 5.74 5.61
CA LYS A 155 2.96 4.45 5.72
C LYS A 155 3.18 4.08 7.19
N VAL A 156 2.75 2.87 7.57
CA VAL A 156 3.08 2.26 8.85
C VAL A 156 4.15 1.22 8.62
N TRP A 157 5.31 1.43 9.25
CA TRP A 157 6.44 0.51 9.18
C TRP A 157 6.33 -0.58 10.24
N SER A 158 6.70 -1.80 9.88
CA SER A 158 6.81 -2.93 10.80
C SER A 158 7.78 -2.63 11.94
N PRO A 159 7.76 -3.42 13.04
CA PRO A 159 8.93 -3.52 13.91
C PRO A 159 10.21 -3.82 13.12
N CYS A 160 11.36 -3.39 13.65
CA CYS A 160 12.66 -3.72 13.08
C CYS A 160 12.92 -5.21 13.24
N THR A 161 13.25 -5.90 12.15
CA THR A 161 13.49 -7.35 12.17
C THR A 161 14.72 -7.70 13.02
N GLY A 162 14.57 -8.68 13.90
CA GLY A 162 15.63 -9.21 14.75
C GLY A 162 16.19 -10.53 14.24
N ALA A 163 16.80 -11.31 15.15
CA ALA A 163 17.36 -12.64 14.82
C ALA A 163 16.30 -13.66 14.37
N ASP A 164 15.03 -13.47 14.75
CA ASP A 164 13.90 -14.30 14.32
C ASP A 164 13.41 -13.95 12.90
N GLY A 165 13.87 -12.82 12.34
CA GLY A 165 13.48 -12.32 11.04
C GLY A 165 12.00 -11.98 10.91
N SER A 166 11.30 -11.77 12.02
CA SER A 166 9.86 -11.48 12.05
C SER A 166 9.56 -10.04 11.66
N ILE A 167 8.55 -9.84 10.80
CA ILE A 167 8.01 -8.50 10.51
C ILE A 167 6.85 -8.12 11.43
N GLY A 168 6.50 -8.98 12.40
CA GLY A 168 5.29 -8.85 13.18
C GLY A 168 4.02 -9.28 12.45
N ILE A 169 2.86 -8.82 12.94
CA ILE A 169 1.55 -9.15 12.37
C ILE A 169 1.05 -7.92 11.64
N LEU A 170 1.12 -7.95 10.30
CA LEU A 170 0.61 -6.91 9.43
C LEU A 170 -0.91 -7.08 9.29
N ASN A 171 -1.66 -6.04 9.61
CA ASN A 171 -3.10 -5.99 9.44
C ASN A 171 -3.43 -4.99 8.35
N VAL A 172 -4.11 -5.45 7.30
CA VAL A 172 -4.60 -4.59 6.21
C VAL A 172 -6.10 -4.79 6.09
N ASN A 173 -6.85 -3.72 6.29
CA ASN A 173 -8.30 -3.72 6.19
C ASN A 173 -8.75 -2.89 4.99
N PHE A 174 -9.34 -3.56 4.00
CA PHE A 174 -10.05 -2.91 2.92
C PHE A 174 -11.53 -2.80 3.25
N ARG A 175 -12.10 -1.60 3.13
CA ARG A 175 -13.52 -1.32 3.40
C ARG A 175 -14.15 -0.55 2.25
N SER A 176 -15.30 -1.00 1.76
CA SER A 176 -16.18 -0.24 0.88
C SER A 176 -17.34 0.36 1.67
N ALA A 177 -17.80 1.54 1.25
CA ALA A 177 -18.99 2.19 1.75
C ALA A 177 -19.72 2.88 0.60
N LEU A 178 -20.96 2.48 0.34
CA LEU A 178 -21.83 3.11 -0.65
C LEU A 178 -22.71 4.16 0.02
N ASN A 179 -22.82 5.34 -0.60
CA ASN A 179 -23.61 6.45 -0.10
C ASN A 179 -24.64 6.95 -1.13
N GLY A 180 -25.66 7.65 -0.64
CA GLY A 180 -26.75 8.23 -1.44
C GLY A 180 -28.08 7.47 -1.28
N ASP A 181 -29.07 7.87 -2.08
CA ASP A 181 -30.44 7.36 -2.02
C ASP A 181 -30.85 6.57 -3.28
N GLY A 182 -29.92 6.43 -4.24
CA GLY A 182 -30.13 5.73 -5.50
C GLY A 182 -29.74 4.24 -5.45
N LYS A 183 -29.46 3.67 -6.63
CA LYS A 183 -28.93 2.31 -6.75
C LYS A 183 -27.41 2.35 -6.89
N ALA A 184 -26.72 1.59 -6.06
CA ALA A 184 -25.29 1.43 -6.17
C ALA A 184 -24.89 -0.01 -5.84
N TYR A 185 -23.82 -0.49 -6.48
CA TYR A 185 -23.23 -1.78 -6.24
C TYR A 185 -21.73 -1.68 -6.44
N PHE A 186 -20.97 -2.34 -5.58
CA PHE A 186 -19.54 -2.49 -5.75
C PHE A 186 -19.14 -3.90 -5.35
N GLU A 187 -18.39 -4.55 -6.22
CA GLU A 187 -17.80 -5.86 -5.97
C GLU A 187 -16.29 -5.80 -6.13
N ALA A 188 -15.56 -6.23 -5.09
CA ALA A 188 -14.13 -6.43 -5.18
C ALA A 188 -13.85 -7.86 -5.64
N LEU A 189 -12.98 -8.00 -6.64
CA LEU A 189 -12.56 -9.28 -7.20
C LEU A 189 -11.19 -9.68 -6.69
N THR A 190 -10.22 -8.76 -6.74
CA THR A 190 -8.85 -9.00 -6.30
C THR A 190 -8.31 -7.83 -5.49
N GLU A 191 -7.49 -8.12 -4.50
CA GLU A 191 -6.67 -7.16 -3.76
C GLU A 191 -5.20 -7.56 -3.89
N ASN A 192 -4.32 -6.60 -4.19
CA ASN A 192 -2.89 -6.80 -4.35
C ASN A 192 -2.11 -5.69 -3.64
N TRP A 193 -1.03 -6.06 -2.94
CA TRP A 193 -0.21 -5.08 -2.22
C TRP A 193 1.18 -4.94 -2.83
N ASP A 194 1.57 -3.70 -3.08
CA ASP A 194 2.97 -3.32 -3.27
C ASP A 194 3.58 -3.02 -1.90
N LEU A 195 4.65 -3.73 -1.55
CA LEU A 195 5.35 -3.58 -0.28
C LEU A 195 6.68 -2.86 -0.47
N GLU A 196 7.02 -1.99 0.47
CA GLU A 196 8.26 -1.24 0.47
C GLU A 196 9.12 -1.62 1.67
N TRP A 197 10.42 -1.73 1.42
CA TRP A 197 11.42 -2.11 2.41
C TRP A 197 12.35 -0.94 2.72
N ARG A 198 12.79 -0.86 3.98
CA ARG A 198 13.86 0.06 4.39
C ARG A 198 14.70 -0.51 5.52
N LYS A 199 15.88 0.07 5.69
CA LYS A 199 16.73 -0.18 6.86
C LYS A 199 16.18 0.46 8.13
N CYS A 200 16.39 -0.26 9.22
CA CYS A 200 16.38 0.15 10.61
C CYS A 200 17.63 -0.48 11.26
#